data_AF-A0A8J9T4P6-F1
#
_entry.id   AF-A0A8J9T4P6-F1
#
_cell.length_a   1.000
_cell.length_b   1.000
_cell.length_c   1.000
_cell.angle_alpha   90.00
_cell.angle_beta   90.00
_cell.angle_gamma   90.00
#
_symmetry.space_group_name_H-M   'P 1'
#
loop_
_entity.id
_entity.type
_entity.pdbx_description
1 polymer ?
#
loop_
_entity_poly.entity_id
_entity_poly.type
_entity_poly.pdbx_seq_one_letter_code
_entity_poly.pdbx_strand_id
1 'polypeptide(L)'
;FYNNGRIGIYTPNERAAVIDRYKDKRCRRVWNKKIRYGCRKNLADRRLRVKGRFVKRCEQEQLAKLLKLQAEEQESNVALSEDDVATNGDEDMPDVNDPEAGFDPTDDQPYRRVRRHTIT
;
A
#
# COMPACT_ATOMS: atom_id res chain seq x y z
N PHE A 1 -13.06 -14.64 40.63
CA PHE A 1 -13.73 -15.81 41.23
C PHE A 1 -15.01 -16.08 40.45
N TYR A 2 -15.26 -17.34 40.06
CA TYR A 2 -16.46 -17.72 39.31
C TYR A 2 -17.67 -17.71 40.25
N ASN A 3 -18.68 -16.87 40.01
CA ASN A 3 -19.92 -16.90 40.80
C ASN A 3 -20.70 -18.17 40.43
N ASN A 4 -20.81 -19.10 41.37
CA ASN A 4 -21.62 -20.31 41.26
C ASN A 4 -21.24 -21.17 40.03
N GLY A 5 -19.95 -21.24 39.69
CA GLY A 5 -19.46 -21.99 38.53
C GLY A 5 -19.79 -21.36 37.17
N ARG A 6 -20.40 -20.18 37.15
CA ARG A 6 -20.67 -19.39 35.95
C ARG A 6 -19.61 -18.31 35.75
N ILE A 7 -19.36 -17.98 34.49
CA ILE A 7 -18.40 -16.96 34.09
C ILE A 7 -19.18 -15.76 33.56
N GLY A 8 -19.50 -14.83 34.46
CA GLY A 8 -20.47 -13.77 34.17
C GLY A 8 -21.86 -14.36 33.89
N ILE A 9 -22.48 -13.95 32.79
CA ILE A 9 -23.79 -14.47 32.36
C ILE A 9 -23.73 -15.87 31.73
N TYR A 10 -22.54 -16.38 31.43
CA TYR A 10 -22.36 -17.63 30.66
C TYR A 10 -21.98 -18.81 31.55
N THR A 11 -22.45 -19.99 31.19
CA THR A 11 -21.88 -21.26 31.67
C THR A 11 -20.46 -21.46 31.11
N PRO A 12 -19.63 -22.32 31.72
CA PRO A 12 -18.28 -22.62 31.20
C PRO A 12 -18.29 -23.08 29.74
N ASN A 13 -19.24 -23.94 29.38
CA ASN A 13 -19.38 -24.47 28.01
C ASN A 13 -19.77 -23.38 27.00
N GLU A 14 -20.74 -22.53 27.34
CA GLU A 14 -21.13 -21.39 26.49
C GLU A 14 -19.96 -20.41 26.31
N ARG A 15 -19.20 -20.14 27.39
CA ARG A 15 -18.03 -19.28 27.29
C ARG A 15 -16.94 -19.89 26.42
N ALA A 16 -16.69 -21.19 26.50
CA ALA A 16 -15.76 -21.89 25.63
C ALA A 16 -16.18 -21.73 24.15
N ALA A 17 -17.46 -21.97 23.82
CA ALA A 17 -17.96 -21.80 22.46
C ALA A 17 -17.84 -20.36 21.93
N VAL A 18 -18.06 -19.35 22.77
CA VAL A 18 -17.87 -17.93 22.39
C VAL A 18 -16.39 -17.62 22.16
N ILE A 19 -15.50 -18.14 23.00
CA ILE A 19 -14.05 -17.98 22.86
C ILE A 19 -13.56 -18.64 21.57
N ASP A 20 -14.03 -19.85 21.25
CA ASP A 20 -13.62 -20.55 20.04
C ASP A 20 -14.10 -19.83 18.78
N ARG A 21 -15.35 -19.37 18.77
CA ARG A 21 -15.86 -18.50 17.69
C ARG A 21 -15.02 -17.22 17.52
N TYR A 22 -14.55 -16.63 18.62
CA TYR A 22 -13.65 -15.48 18.59
C TYR A 22 -12.28 -15.83 18.00
N LYS A 23 -11.67 -16.95 18.41
CA LYS A 23 -10.40 -17.45 17.88
C LYS A 23 -10.51 -17.73 16.38
N ASP A 24 -11.55 -18.44 15.94
CA ASP A 24 -11.78 -18.75 14.53
C ASP A 24 -11.97 -17.48 13.68
N LYS A 25 -12.70 -16.49 14.21
CA LYS A 25 -12.86 -15.18 13.56
C LYS A 25 -11.54 -14.43 13.52
N ARG A 26 -10.71 -14.53 14.56
CA ARG A 26 -9.39 -13.90 14.63
C ARG A 26 -8.42 -14.52 13.63
N CYS A 27 -8.38 -15.85 13.51
CA CYS A 27 -7.55 -16.58 12.55
C CYS A 27 -7.92 -16.23 11.11
N ARG A 28 -9.21 -16.06 10.81
CA ARG A 28 -9.71 -15.70 9.47
C ARG A 28 -9.79 -14.20 9.20
N ARG A 29 -9.10 -13.36 9.99
CA ARG A 29 -9.03 -11.92 9.71
C ARG A 29 -8.33 -11.65 8.39
N VAL A 30 -8.93 -10.78 7.59
CA VAL A 30 -8.33 -10.31 6.34
C VAL A 30 -7.49 -9.07 6.68
N TRP A 31 -6.17 -9.22 6.68
CA TRP A 31 -5.21 -8.14 6.94
C TRP A 31 -4.89 -7.32 5.69
N ASN A 32 -4.99 -7.95 4.53
CA ASN A 32 -4.75 -7.30 3.25
C ASN A 32 -5.91 -6.36 2.89
N LYS A 33 -5.60 -5.27 2.18
CA LYS A 33 -6.63 -4.33 1.70
C LYS A 33 -7.56 -5.05 0.71
N LYS A 34 -8.84 -5.20 1.08
CA LYS A 34 -9.88 -5.77 0.22
C LYS A 34 -10.82 -4.67 -0.29
N ILE A 35 -10.85 -4.46 -1.60
CA ILE A 35 -11.81 -3.55 -2.24
C ILE A 35 -13.13 -4.30 -2.42
N ARG A 36 -14.19 -3.87 -1.72
CA ARG A 36 -15.52 -4.49 -1.85
C ARG A 36 -16.39 -3.86 -2.94
N TYR A 37 -16.30 -2.54 -3.10
CA TYR A 37 -17.16 -1.79 -4.02
C TYR A 37 -16.33 -1.25 -5.18
N GLY A 38 -16.28 -2.03 -6.28
CA GLY A 38 -15.52 -1.66 -7.48
C GLY A 38 -15.97 -0.33 -8.08
N CYS A 39 -17.28 -0.06 -8.12
CA CYS A 39 -17.85 1.19 -8.62
C CYS A 39 -17.32 2.43 -7.87
N ARG A 40 -17.25 2.37 -6.53
CA ARG A 40 -16.73 3.47 -5.70
C ARG A 40 -15.23 3.66 -5.89
N LYS A 41 -14.46 2.57 -6.06
CA LYS A 41 -13.02 2.67 -6.36
C LYS A 41 -12.79 3.32 -7.72
N ASN A 42 -13.44 2.84 -8.76
CA ASN A 42 -13.31 3.39 -10.11
C ASN A 42 -13.69 4.89 -10.14
N LEU A 43 -14.75 5.30 -9.44
CA LEU A 43 -15.08 6.72 -9.28
C LEU A 43 -13.99 7.52 -8.58
N ALA A 44 -13.39 6.98 -7.52
CA ALA A 44 -12.32 7.65 -6.76
C ALA A 44 -11.00 7.75 -7.53
N ASP A 45 -10.72 6.79 -8.41
CA ASP A 45 -9.52 6.75 -9.25
C ASP A 45 -9.60 7.78 -10.39
N ARG A 46 -10.79 7.96 -11.00
CA ARG A 46 -11.00 8.94 -12.08
C ARG A 46 -11.09 10.40 -11.64
N ARG A 47 -11.25 10.68 -10.35
CA ARG A 47 -11.48 12.04 -9.84
C ARG A 47 -10.17 12.81 -9.68
N LEU A 48 -10.15 14.08 -10.08
CA LEU A 48 -8.98 14.97 -9.95
C LEU A 48 -8.56 15.15 -8.49
N ARG A 49 -7.25 15.05 -8.24
CA ARG A 49 -6.63 15.25 -6.93
C ARG A 49 -5.48 16.25 -7.01
N VAL A 50 -5.34 17.06 -5.97
CA VAL A 50 -4.17 17.93 -5.74
C VAL A 50 -3.60 17.58 -4.37
N LYS A 51 -2.32 17.21 -4.31
CA LYS A 51 -1.65 16.73 -3.07
C LYS A 51 -2.42 15.62 -2.34
N GLY A 52 -3.01 14.68 -3.10
CA GLY A 52 -3.79 13.55 -2.59
C GLY A 52 -5.24 13.83 -2.19
N ARG A 53 -5.67 15.10 -2.16
CA ARG A 53 -7.04 15.53 -1.79
C ARG A 53 -7.91 15.72 -3.02
N PHE A 54 -9.20 15.40 -2.91
CA PHE A 54 -10.15 15.68 -3.97
C PHE A 54 -10.43 17.17 -4.09
N VAL A 55 -10.46 17.67 -5.32
CA VAL A 55 -10.83 19.05 -5.65
C VAL A 55 -12.35 19.22 -5.60
N LYS A 56 -12.83 20.42 -5.25
CA LYS A 56 -14.25 20.79 -5.32
C LYS A 56 -14.70 20.90 -6.77
N ARG A 57 -15.98 20.62 -7.05
CA ARG A 57 -16.50 20.61 -8.43
C ARG A 57 -16.30 21.94 -9.18
N CYS A 58 -16.49 23.07 -8.52
CA CYS A 58 -16.32 24.40 -9.12
C CYS A 58 -14.88 24.66 -9.62
N GLU A 59 -13.88 24.23 -8.85
CA GLU A 59 -12.45 24.42 -9.18
C GLU A 59 -11.92 23.31 -10.10
N GLN A 60 -12.63 22.18 -10.17
CA GLN A 60 -12.18 21.00 -10.90
C GLN A 60 -12.11 21.23 -12.41
N GLU A 61 -13.04 21.97 -12.99
CA GLU A 61 -13.05 22.26 -14.43
C GLU A 61 -11.90 23.18 -14.84
N GLN A 62 -11.63 24.20 -14.03
CA GLN A 62 -10.53 25.14 -14.26
C GLN A 62 -9.18 24.44 -14.14
N LEU A 63 -8.98 23.68 -13.05
CA LEU A 63 -7.74 22.93 -12.84
C LEU A 63 -7.55 21.81 -13.87
N ALA A 64 -8.62 21.13 -14.28
CA ALA A 64 -8.52 20.11 -15.34
C ALA A 64 -8.13 20.70 -16.69
N LYS A 65 -8.61 21.92 -17.03
CA LYS A 65 -8.19 22.62 -18.25
C LYS A 65 -6.72 23.01 -18.19
N LEU A 66 -6.28 23.61 -17.08
CA LEU A 66 -4.87 23.98 -16.89
C LEU A 66 -3.93 22.77 -16.99
N LEU A 67 -4.34 21.64 -16.41
CA LEU A 67 -3.53 20.42 -16.45
C LEU A 67 -3.43 19.82 -17.86
N LYS A 68 -4.46 19.96 -18.70
CA LYS A 68 -4.43 19.55 -20.11
C LYS A 68 -3.51 20.44 -20.94
N LEU A 69 -3.62 21.76 -20.78
CA LEU A 69 -2.74 22.71 -21.48
C LEU A 69 -1.28 22.46 -21.15
N GLN A 70 -0.97 22.22 -19.86
CA GLN A 70 0.38 21.86 -19.44
C GLN A 70 0.87 20.54 -20.06
N ALA A 71 -0.01 19.55 -20.24
CA ALA A 71 0.37 18.30 -20.90
C ALA A 71 0.64 18.48 -22.40
N GLU A 72 -0.18 19.28 -23.09
CA GLU A 72 -0.01 19.62 -24.51
C GLU A 72 1.29 20.44 -24.76
N GLU A 73 1.64 21.35 -23.85
CA GLU A 73 2.91 22.11 -23.89
C GLU A 73 4.15 21.25 -23.57
N GLN A 74 3.98 20.13 -22.87
CA GLN A 74 5.07 19.17 -22.61
C GLN A 74 5.30 18.28 -23.83
N GLU A 75 4.24 17.83 -24.50
CA GLU A 75 4.35 17.02 -25.73
C GLU A 75 5.02 17.78 -26.89
N SER A 76 4.78 19.09 -27.02
CA SER A 76 5.44 19.92 -28.03
C SER A 76 6.92 20.19 -27.74
N ASN A 77 7.34 20.15 -26.47
CA ASN A 77 8.76 20.22 -26.09
C ASN A 77 9.50 18.89 -26.26
N VAL A 78 8.81 17.75 -26.10
CA VAL A 78 9.42 16.41 -26.29
C VAL A 78 9.64 16.09 -27.78
N ALA A 79 8.87 16.69 -28.68
CA ALA A 79 9.03 16.54 -30.13
C ALA A 79 10.26 17.29 -30.73
N LEU A 80 11.04 18.03 -29.92
CA LEU A 80 12.21 18.79 -30.36
C LEU A 80 13.56 18.21 -29.87
N SER A 81 13.59 16.94 -29.48
CA SER A 81 14.83 16.21 -29.15
C SER A 81 14.87 14.84 -29.83
N GLU A 82 14.92 14.82 -31.17
CA GLU A 82 15.24 13.59 -31.93
C GLU A 82 16.72 13.52 -32.36
N ASP A 83 17.51 14.58 -32.16
CA ASP A 83 18.94 14.59 -32.43
C ASP A 83 19.70 15.13 -31.21
N ASP A 84 20.13 14.24 -30.31
CA ASP A 84 21.39 14.37 -29.57
C ASP A 84 21.66 13.07 -28.81
N VAL A 85 22.43 12.19 -29.43
CA VAL A 85 23.07 11.06 -28.75
C VAL A 85 24.15 11.64 -27.84
N ALA A 86 23.90 11.71 -26.54
CA ALA A 86 24.90 12.05 -25.54
C ALA A 86 24.79 11.03 -24.39
N THR A 87 25.45 9.90 -24.61
CA THR A 87 25.79 8.89 -23.61
C THR A 87 26.57 9.55 -22.47
N ASN A 88 25.92 9.99 -21.40
CA ASN A 88 26.60 10.50 -20.21
C ASN A 88 25.79 10.18 -18.95
N GLY A 89 26.13 9.07 -18.28
CA GLY A 89 25.83 8.92 -16.84
C GLY A 89 25.40 7.55 -16.31
N ASP A 90 25.13 6.55 -17.14
CA ASP A 90 24.58 5.25 -16.68
C ASP A 90 25.64 4.14 -16.49
N GLU A 91 26.93 4.49 -16.32
CA GLU A 91 27.99 3.50 -16.14
C GLU A 91 28.28 3.14 -14.66
N ASP A 92 27.64 3.80 -13.70
CA ASP A 92 27.88 3.60 -12.26
C ASP A 92 26.65 3.10 -11.49
N MET A 93 25.80 2.26 -12.11
CA MET A 93 24.85 1.45 -11.35
C MET A 93 25.41 0.03 -11.21
N PRO A 94 25.87 -0.38 -10.01
CA PRO A 94 26.33 -1.75 -9.82
C PRO A 94 25.17 -2.71 -10.10
N ASP A 95 25.43 -3.76 -10.87
CA ASP A 95 24.43 -4.80 -11.16
C ASP A 95 23.97 -5.40 -9.83
N VAL A 96 22.67 -5.27 -9.57
CA VAL A 96 22.03 -5.77 -8.35
C VAL A 96 22.10 -7.30 -8.25
N ASN A 97 22.52 -7.98 -9.33
CA ASN A 97 22.76 -9.41 -9.39
C ASN A 97 24.25 -9.78 -9.45
N ASP A 98 25.17 -8.82 -9.27
CA ASP A 98 26.61 -9.08 -9.23
C ASP A 98 26.95 -9.99 -8.03
N PRO A 99 27.41 -11.24 -8.26
CA PRO A 99 27.77 -12.17 -7.19
C PRO A 99 29.01 -11.74 -6.39
N GLU A 100 29.77 -10.74 -6.85
CA GLU A 100 30.95 -10.22 -6.17
C GLU A 100 30.64 -9.03 -5.23
N ALA A 101 29.41 -8.51 -5.24
CA ALA A 101 28.96 -7.36 -4.44
C ALA A 101 28.91 -7.60 -2.92
N GLY A 102 29.35 -8.77 -2.43
CA GLY A 102 29.69 -9.01 -1.03
C GLY A 102 28.54 -9.05 -0.02
N PHE A 103 27.28 -9.11 -0.48
CA PHE A 103 26.12 -9.25 0.39
C PHE A 103 25.38 -10.56 0.14
N ASP A 104 25.92 -11.66 0.69
CA ASP A 104 25.25 -12.95 0.79
C ASP A 104 24.48 -13.03 2.11
N PRO A 105 23.14 -13.13 2.10
CA PRO A 105 22.38 -13.22 3.34
C PRO A 105 22.65 -14.52 4.07
N THR A 106 23.49 -14.38 5.09
CA THR A 106 23.84 -15.43 6.04
C THR A 106 22.66 -15.66 6.99
N ASP A 107 22.57 -16.84 7.62
CA ASP A 107 21.52 -17.19 8.59
C ASP A 107 21.31 -16.13 9.70
N ASP A 108 22.37 -15.39 10.06
CA ASP A 108 22.33 -14.30 11.04
C ASP A 108 21.77 -12.97 10.48
N GLN A 109 21.80 -12.76 9.16
CA GLN A 109 21.37 -11.54 8.46
C GLN A 109 20.49 -11.87 7.24
N PRO A 110 19.29 -12.47 7.43
CA PRO A 110 18.40 -12.81 6.32
C PRO A 110 17.86 -11.54 5.64
N TYR A 111 17.56 -11.62 4.32
CA TYR A 111 16.94 -10.56 3.50
C TYR A 111 15.71 -9.88 4.15
N ARG A 112 15.07 -10.51 5.13
CA ARG A 112 13.99 -9.92 5.94
C ARG A 112 14.31 -9.99 7.42
N ARG A 113 14.53 -8.82 8.03
CA ARG A 113 14.52 -8.67 9.48
C ARG A 113 13.11 -9.01 10.00
N VAL A 114 12.96 -10.13 10.69
CA VAL A 114 11.70 -10.53 11.35
C VAL A 114 11.21 -9.40 12.23
N ARG A 115 10.01 -8.88 11.96
CA ARG A 115 9.42 -7.82 12.77
C ARG A 115 9.19 -8.37 14.18
N ARG A 116 10.01 -7.95 15.15
CA ARG A 116 9.73 -8.20 16.57
C ARG A 116 8.51 -7.37 16.96
N HIS A 117 7.45 -8.03 17.39
CA HIS A 117 6.21 -7.39 17.83
C HIS A 117 6.01 -7.65 19.32
N THR A 118 6.50 -6.73 20.14
CA THR A 118 5.89 -6.39 21.42
C THR A 118 6.24 -4.93 21.72
N ILE A 119 5.30 -4.03 21.51
CA ILE A 119 5.29 -2.75 22.23
C ILE A 119 4.46 -3.05 23.48
N THR A 120 5.11 -2.99 24.64
CA THR A 120 4.48 -2.96 25.97
C THR A 120 3.60 -1.74 26.13
#